data_AF-A0A9N8M2F6-F1
#
_entry.id   AF-A0A9N8M2F6-F1
#
_cell.length_a   1.000
_cell.length_b   1.000
_cell.length_c   1.000
_cell.angle_alpha   90.00
_cell.angle_beta   90.00
_cell.angle_gamma   90.00
#
_symmetry.space_group_name_H-M   'P 1'
#
loop_
_entity.id
_entity.type
_entity.pdbx_description
1 polymer ?
#
loop_
_entity_poly.entity_id
_entity_poly.type
_entity_poly.pdbx_seq_one_letter_code
_entity_poly.pdbx_strand_id
1 'polypeptide(L)'
;RRSSDHNSDISVNWAGGLHHAKKRKASGFCYVNDIVLCILELLRVHTRVLYIDIDVHHGDGVEEAEAGRRIEAGSYIRHYYVTSDSSSCQRNRSV
;
A
#
# COMPACT_ATOMS: atom_id res chain seq x y z
N ARG A 1 15.27 -2.89 -3.95
CA ARG A 1 14.82 -4.25 -3.55
C ARG A 1 13.30 -4.27 -3.66
N ARG A 2 12.68 -5.37 -4.13
CA ARG A 2 11.24 -5.42 -4.35
C ARG A 2 10.55 -5.84 -3.06
N SER A 3 9.47 -5.13 -2.70
CA SER A 3 8.68 -5.40 -1.49
C SER A 3 8.06 -6.82 -1.50
N SER A 4 7.77 -7.39 -2.67
CA SER A 4 7.17 -8.72 -2.83
C SER A 4 8.08 -9.91 -2.51
N ASP A 5 9.39 -9.71 -2.33
CA ASP A 5 10.36 -10.81 -2.31
C ASP A 5 10.47 -11.52 -0.94
N HIS A 6 9.56 -11.23 0.01
CA HIS A 6 9.48 -11.83 1.36
C HIS A 6 10.79 -11.83 2.17
N ASN A 7 11.75 -10.98 1.80
CA ASN A 7 13.09 -10.91 2.39
C ASN A 7 13.19 -9.82 3.47
N SER A 8 12.06 -9.21 3.85
CA SER A 8 11.97 -8.14 4.83
C SER A 8 10.55 -8.06 5.37
N ASP A 9 10.39 -7.98 6.68
CA ASP A 9 9.08 -7.78 7.31
C ASP A 9 8.61 -6.33 7.18
N ILE A 10 9.53 -5.37 7.14
CA ILE A 10 9.26 -3.94 7.05
C ILE A 10 10.17 -3.31 5.99
N SER A 11 9.58 -2.48 5.12
CA SER A 11 10.29 -1.68 4.12
C SER A 11 9.86 -0.21 4.22
N VAL A 12 10.80 0.73 4.09
CA VAL A 12 10.56 2.16 4.26
C VAL A 12 11.06 2.93 3.03
N ASN A 13 10.25 3.86 2.52
CA ASN A 13 10.62 4.79 1.47
C ASN A 13 10.12 6.22 1.80
N TRP A 14 10.99 7.04 2.39
CA TRP A 14 10.65 8.42 2.78
C TRP A 14 10.43 9.38 1.60
N ALA A 15 10.90 9.03 0.41
CA ALA A 15 10.70 9.83 -0.81
C ALA A 15 9.37 9.54 -1.51
N GLY A 16 8.63 8.53 -1.06
CA GLY A 16 7.33 8.15 -1.61
C GLY A 16 6.16 8.84 -0.92
N GLY A 17 4.95 8.30 -1.11
CA GLY A 17 3.74 8.78 -0.44
C GLY A 17 2.98 9.85 -1.22
N LEU A 18 3.14 9.90 -2.55
CA LEU A 18 2.52 10.93 -3.40
C LEU A 18 1.05 10.59 -3.71
N HIS A 19 0.20 10.72 -2.70
CA HIS A 19 -1.17 10.20 -2.67
C HIS A 19 -2.21 10.97 -3.50
N HIS A 20 -1.89 12.17 -4.02
CA HIS A 20 -2.83 12.99 -4.81
C HIS A 20 -2.78 12.71 -6.31
N ALA A 21 -1.73 12.05 -6.81
CA ALA A 21 -1.57 11.82 -8.24
C ALA A 21 -2.72 10.94 -8.79
N LYS A 22 -3.32 11.38 -9.90
CA LYS A 22 -4.44 10.70 -10.56
C LYS A 22 -3.96 9.98 -11.82
N LYS A 23 -4.77 9.03 -12.32
CA LYS A 23 -4.44 8.19 -13.49
C LYS A 23 -4.02 8.97 -14.73
N ARG A 24 -4.59 10.15 -14.97
CA ARG A 24 -4.32 10.97 -16.17
C ARG A 24 -4.02 12.44 -15.84
N LYS A 25 -3.71 12.77 -14.58
CA LYS A 25 -3.53 14.15 -14.13
C LYS A 25 -2.64 14.24 -12.89
N ALA A 26 -1.73 15.20 -12.88
CA ALA A 26 -0.98 15.58 -11.68
C ALA A 26 -1.85 16.48 -10.76
N SER A 27 -1.74 16.29 -9.44
CA SER A 27 -2.50 17.04 -8.43
C SER A 27 -1.68 17.16 -7.14
N GLY A 28 -1.83 18.25 -6.38
CA GLY A 28 -1.19 18.41 -5.07
C GLY A 28 0.32 18.12 -5.04
N PHE A 29 1.07 18.64 -6.03
CA PHE A 29 2.51 18.37 -6.24
C PHE A 29 2.88 16.89 -6.54
N CYS A 30 1.89 16.02 -6.70
CA CYS A 30 2.05 14.61 -7.02
C CYS A 30 1.88 14.37 -8.53
N TYR A 31 2.93 13.86 -9.19
CA TYR A 31 2.92 13.54 -10.63
C TYR A 31 2.68 12.06 -10.91
N VAL A 32 3.25 11.19 -10.08
CA VAL A 32 3.14 9.73 -10.16
C VAL A 32 2.65 9.24 -8.80
N ASN A 33 1.64 8.38 -8.79
CA ASN A 33 1.11 7.78 -7.58
C ASN A 33 1.89 6.48 -7.27
N ASP A 34 3.01 6.62 -6.58
CA ASP A 34 3.90 5.50 -6.22
C ASP A 34 3.22 4.50 -5.29
N ILE A 35 2.28 4.96 -4.47
CA ILE A 35 1.46 4.15 -3.57
C ILE A 35 0.61 3.16 -4.37
N VAL A 36 -0.14 3.64 -5.36
CA VAL A 36 -0.98 2.79 -6.22
C VAL A 36 -0.13 1.74 -6.93
N LEU A 37 1.05 2.12 -7.44
CA LEU A 37 1.96 1.17 -8.09
C LEU A 37 2.46 0.09 -7.11
N CYS A 38 2.83 0.48 -5.89
CA CYS A 38 3.26 -0.45 -4.85
C CYS A 38 2.14 -1.44 -4.49
N ILE A 39 0.92 -0.94 -4.31
CA ILE A 39 -0.23 -1.75 -3.98
C ILE A 39 -0.57 -2.75 -5.10
N LEU A 40 -0.47 -2.33 -6.37
CA LEU A 40 -0.65 -3.23 -7.52
C LEU A 40 0.36 -4.37 -7.54
N GLU A 41 1.61 -4.11 -7.16
CA GLU A 41 2.64 -5.15 -7.04
C GLU A 41 2.34 -6.09 -5.85
N LEU A 42 1.91 -5.55 -4.72
CA LEU A 42 1.52 -6.36 -3.55
C LEU A 42 0.32 -7.25 -3.83
N LEU A 43 -0.68 -6.77 -4.56
CA LEU A 43 -1.86 -7.56 -4.96
C LEU A 43 -1.53 -8.76 -5.87
N ARG A 44 -0.33 -8.81 -6.48
CA ARG A 44 0.10 -9.99 -7.25
C ARG A 44 0.44 -11.17 -6.34
N VAL A 45 0.83 -10.90 -5.10
CA VAL A 45 1.30 -11.90 -4.14
C VAL A 45 0.40 -12.00 -2.91
N HIS A 46 -0.48 -11.03 -2.66
CA HIS A 46 -1.37 -10.98 -1.49
C HIS A 46 -2.83 -10.84 -1.94
N THR A 47 -3.74 -11.53 -1.26
CA THR A 47 -5.17 -11.54 -1.61
C THR A 47 -5.86 -10.22 -1.30
N ARG A 48 -5.38 -9.50 -0.27
CA ARG A 48 -5.89 -8.21 0.20
C ARG A 48 -4.71 -7.34 0.63
N VAL A 49 -4.85 -6.04 0.43
CA VAL A 49 -3.89 -5.01 0.89
C VAL A 49 -4.68 -3.95 1.65
N LEU A 50 -4.15 -3.55 2.81
CA LEU A 50 -4.66 -2.45 3.62
C LEU A 50 -3.77 -1.22 3.35
N TYR A 51 -4.39 -0.12 2.89
CA TYR A 51 -3.73 1.17 2.73
C TYR A 51 -4.20 2.11 3.84
N ILE A 52 -3.24 2.71 4.55
CA ILE A 52 -3.48 3.65 5.65
C ILE A 52 -2.81 4.96 5.30
N ASP A 53 -3.58 6.04 5.32
CA ASP A 53 -3.12 7.39 5.06
C ASP A 53 -3.25 8.23 6.33
N ILE A 54 -2.15 8.81 6.79
CA ILE A 54 -2.07 9.68 7.97
C ILE A 54 -1.74 11.13 7.60
N ASP A 55 -1.66 11.42 6.31
CA ASP A 55 -1.48 12.79 5.85
C ASP A 55 -2.71 13.64 6.20
N VAL A 56 -2.48 14.94 6.41
CA VAL A 56 -3.55 15.89 6.73
C VAL A 56 -4.49 16.11 5.54
N HIS A 57 -3.98 15.88 4.32
CA HIS A 57 -4.76 15.96 3.10
C HIS A 57 -5.43 14.62 2.81
N HIS A 58 -6.62 14.69 2.23
CA HIS A 58 -7.33 13.50 1.82
C HIS A 58 -6.57 12.78 0.68
N GLY A 59 -6.27 11.49 0.87
CA GLY A 59 -5.62 10.61 -0.11
C GLY A 59 -6.49 10.25 -1.32
N ASP A 60 -6.99 11.27 -2.01
CA ASP A 60 -7.98 11.17 -3.07
C ASP A 60 -7.49 10.40 -4.29
N GLY A 61 -6.20 10.46 -4.61
CA GLY A 61 -5.63 9.76 -5.76
C GLY A 61 -5.53 8.25 -5.57
N VAL A 62 -5.30 7.82 -4.33
CA VAL A 62 -5.32 6.40 -3.99
C VAL A 62 -6.77 5.90 -3.94
N GLU A 63 -7.66 6.57 -3.21
CA GLU A 63 -9.08 6.17 -3.12
C GLU A 63 -9.73 5.98 -4.50
N GLU A 64 -9.53 6.92 -5.42
CA GLU A 64 -10.07 6.84 -6.79
C GLU A 64 -9.51 5.64 -7.58
N ALA A 65 -8.24 5.29 -7.37
CA ALA A 65 -7.61 4.15 -8.04
C ALA A 65 -8.07 2.80 -7.49
N GLU A 66 -8.63 2.79 -6.28
CA GLU A 66 -9.09 1.60 -5.55
C GLU A 66 -10.54 1.20 -5.84
N ALA A 67 -11.34 2.08 -6.45
CA ALA A 67 -12.72 1.79 -6.83
C ALA A 67 -12.79 0.53 -7.72
N GLY A 68 -13.19 -0.60 -7.13
CA GLY A 68 -13.31 -1.91 -7.80
C GLY A 68 -12.16 -2.90 -7.55
N ARG A 69 -11.22 -2.62 -6.63
CA ARG A 69 -10.13 -3.54 -6.24
C ARG A 69 -10.41 -4.21 -4.89
N ARG A 70 -9.63 -5.26 -4.57
CA ARG A 70 -9.68 -5.99 -3.29
C ARG A 70 -8.93 -5.25 -2.19
N ILE A 71 -9.22 -3.96 -2.04
CA ILE A 71 -8.45 -3.06 -1.20
C ILE A 71 -9.40 -2.36 -0.26
N GLU A 72 -9.06 -2.42 1.02
CA GLU A 72 -9.74 -1.68 2.05
C GLU A 72 -8.94 -0.40 2.27
N ALA A 73 -9.36 0.67 1.61
CA ALA A 73 -8.83 2.01 1.82
C ALA A 73 -9.74 2.72 2.84
N GLY A 74 -9.15 3.17 3.94
CA GLY A 74 -9.84 4.00 4.92
C GLY A 74 -9.13 5.34 5.05
N SER A 75 -9.76 6.44 4.63
CA SER A 75 -9.32 7.79 4.98
C SER A 75 -9.98 8.19 6.31
N TYR A 76 -9.38 7.77 7.42
CA TYR A 76 -9.75 8.24 8.75
C TYR A 76 -8.50 8.21 9.61
N ILE A 77 -8.18 9.33 10.26
CA ILE A 77 -7.15 9.39 11.30
C ILE A 77 -7.55 8.42 12.42
N ARG A 78 -7.12 7.16 12.33
CA ARG A 78 -7.12 6.18 13.41
C ARG A 78 -5.99 5.18 13.18
N HIS A 79 -5.22 4.99 14.23
CA HIS A 79 -4.05 4.12 14.27
C HIS A 79 -4.39 2.65 13.99
N TYR A 80 -3.48 1.96 13.27
CA TYR A 80 -2.85 0.65 13.57
C TYR A 80 -2.81 -0.41 12.43
N TYR A 81 -1.61 -1.01 12.29
CA TYR A 81 -1.09 -2.26 11.68
C TYR A 81 -1.52 -2.74 10.28
N VAL A 82 -0.56 -2.75 9.33
CA VAL A 82 -0.57 -3.69 8.19
C VAL A 82 -0.12 -5.06 8.69
N THR A 83 -1.06 -5.98 8.83
CA THR A 83 -0.78 -7.40 9.06
C THR A 83 -0.66 -8.09 7.70
N SER A 84 0.57 -8.44 7.29
CA SER A 84 0.77 -9.52 6.33
C SER A 84 0.30 -10.81 7.00
N ASP A 85 -0.67 -11.49 6.40
CA ASP A 85 -1.20 -12.76 6.87
C ASP A 85 -0.05 -13.70 7.28
N SER A 86 -0.03 -14.08 8.55
CA SER A 86 1.05 -14.84 9.21
C SER A 86 1.17 -16.31 8.74
N SER A 87 0.57 -16.67 7.60
CA SER A 87 0.60 -18.04 7.07
C SER A 87 1.96 -18.45 6.46
N SER A 88 2.93 -17.52 6.34
CA SER A 88 4.32 -17.86 6.04
C SER A 88 5.16 -18.19 7.29
N CYS A 89 4.72 -17.81 8.50
CA CYS A 89 5.37 -18.11 9.78
C CYS A 89 5.01 -19.52 10.31
N GLN A 90 4.88 -20.51 9.42
CA GLN A 90 4.79 -21.94 9.79
C GLN A 90 5.74 -22.85 9.00
N ARG A 91 6.65 -22.30 8.19
CA ARG A 91 7.59 -23.12 7.40
C ARG A 91 9.02 -23.23 7.96
N ASN A 92 9.15 -23.26 9.28
CA ASN A 92 10.35 -23.82 9.95
C ASN A 92 9.95 -24.65 11.18
N ARG A 93 9.13 -25.69 10.97
CA ARG A 93 9.13 -26.88 11.82
C ARG A 93 9.24 -28.12 10.95
N SER A 94 10.46 -28.57 10.72
CA SER A 94 10.76 -30.00 10.64
C SER A 94 12.29 -30.21 10.65
N VAL A 95 12.69 -31.13 11.55
CA VAL A 95 14.00 -31.77 11.79
C VAL A 95 15.17 -30.93 12.28
#